data_AF-A0A7J2JMZ4-F1
#
_entry.id   AF-A0A7J2JMZ4-F1
#
_cell.length_a   1.000
_cell.length_b   1.000
_cell.length_c   1.000
_cell.angle_alpha   90.00
_cell.angle_beta   90.00
_cell.angle_gamma   90.00
#
_symmetry.space_group_name_H-M   'P 1'
#
loop_
_entity.id
_entity.type
_entity.pdbx_description
1 polymer ?
#
loop_
_entity_poly.entity_id
_entity_poly.type
_entity_poly.pdbx_seq_one_letter_code
_entity_poly.pdbx_strand_id
1 'polypeptide(L)' 'MSQRWVSDLDMNIRANVNSVVFSSLQSSSDLDDIGKVVSLGNIDVGVLGTGDFYITGLLSPFRRPVLIHTFGDLR' A
#
# COMPACT_ATOMS: atom_id res chain seq x y z
N MET A 1 -13.19 7.12 8.11
CA MET A 1 -13.11 5.81 8.80
C MET A 1 -11.76 5.23 8.42
N SER A 2 -10.80 5.18 9.35
CA SER A 2 -9.53 4.46 9.10
C SER A 2 -9.83 2.97 9.17
N GLN A 3 -9.46 2.24 8.12
CA GLN A 3 -9.66 0.79 8.06
C GLN A 3 -8.45 0.16 8.77
N ARG A 4 -8.59 -0.24 10.04
CA ARG A 4 -7.51 -0.80 10.86
C ARG A 4 -7.22 -2.26 10.52
N TRP A 5 -7.05 -2.54 9.23
CA TRP A 5 -7.03 -3.90 8.70
C TRP A 5 -5.83 -4.72 9.21
N VAL A 6 -4.68 -4.10 9.45
CA VAL A 6 -3.47 -4.82 9.91
C VAL A 6 -3.57 -5.25 11.36
N SER A 7 -4.19 -4.43 12.23
CA SER A 7 -4.41 -4.83 13.62
C SER A 7 -5.51 -5.86 13.79
N ASP A 8 -6.44 -5.91 12.84
CA ASP A 8 -7.59 -6.82 12.89
C ASP A 8 -7.26 -8.21 12.31
N LEU A 9 -6.10 -8.38 11.67
CA LEU A 9 -5.60 -9.67 11.18
C LEU A 9 -4.90 -10.46 12.28
N ASP A 10 -5.12 -11.77 12.30
CA ASP A 10 -4.33 -12.70 13.12
C ASP A 10 -2.83 -12.57 12.80
N MET A 11 -1.98 -12.71 13.82
CA MET A 11 -0.53 -12.53 13.68
C MET A 11 0.08 -13.49 12.63
N ASN A 12 -0.40 -14.73 12.55
CA ASN A 12 0.09 -15.72 11.59
C ASN A 12 -0.35 -15.40 10.17
N ILE A 13 -1.56 -14.86 10.00
CA ILE A 13 -2.05 -14.41 8.69
C ILE A 13 -1.25 -13.19 8.24
N ARG A 14 -1.04 -12.24 9.15
CA ARG A 14 -0.25 -11.04 8.92
C ARG A 14 1.17 -11.35 8.44
N ALA A 15 1.82 -12.39 9.00
CA ALA A 15 3.15 -12.83 8.59
C ALA A 15 3.22 -13.34 7.14
N ASN A 16 2.08 -13.74 6.54
CA ASN A 16 2.00 -14.19 5.15
C ASN A 16 1.71 -13.05 4.16
N VAL A 17 1.42 -11.84 4.64
CA VAL A 17 1.18 -10.68 3.78
C VAL A 17 2.52 -10.14 3.28
N ASN A 18 2.88 -10.56 2.07
CA ASN A 18 4.16 -10.21 1.47
C ASN A 18 4.10 -8.97 0.58
N SER A 19 2.91 -8.46 0.27
CA SER A 19 2.73 -7.34 -0.66
C SER A 19 1.42 -6.61 -0.38
N VAL A 20 1.42 -5.29 -0.59
CA VAL A 20 0.24 -4.44 -0.44
C VAL A 20 0.14 -3.49 -1.62
N VAL A 21 -1.06 -3.36 -2.16
CA VAL A 21 -1.44 -2.35 -3.15
C VAL A 21 -2.43 -1.39 -2.48
N PHE A 22 -2.17 -0.09 -2.55
CA PHE A 22 -3.03 0.90 -1.91
C PHE A 22 -3.08 2.21 -2.70
N SER A 23 -4.24 2.87 -2.65
CA SER A 23 -4.51 4.20 -3.22
C SER A 23 -4.40 5.27 -2.11
N SER A 24 -4.92 6.49 -2.35
CA SER A 24 -4.90 7.57 -1.36
C SER A 24 -5.40 7.11 0.01
N LEU A 25 -4.61 7.36 1.05
CA LEU A 25 -4.95 7.00 2.44
C LEU A 25 -5.69 8.16 3.12
N GLN A 26 -6.65 7.84 3.99
CA GLN A 26 -7.40 8.87 4.72
C GLN A 26 -6.68 9.34 5.98
N SER A 27 -5.82 8.48 6.56
CA SER A 27 -5.07 8.76 7.78
C SER A 27 -3.61 8.35 7.62
N SER A 28 -2.68 9.12 8.22
CA SER A 28 -1.28 8.72 8.29
C SER A 28 -1.08 7.39 9.02
N SER A 29 -1.98 7.06 9.96
CA SER A 29 -1.97 5.77 10.66
C SER A 29 -2.16 4.57 9.74
N ASP A 30 -2.82 4.74 8.59
CA ASP A 30 -3.03 3.65 7.62
C ASP A 30 -1.68 3.27 6.98
N LEU A 31 -0.79 4.24 6.77
CA LEU A 31 0.54 4.01 6.23
C LEU A 31 1.41 3.27 7.26
N ASP A 32 1.36 3.67 8.53
CA ASP A 32 2.05 2.97 9.63
C ASP A 32 1.58 1.52 9.75
N ASP A 33 0.29 1.27 9.55
CA ASP A 33 -0.28 -0.07 9.54
C ASP A 33 0.20 -0.88 8.32
N ILE A 34 0.35 -0.30 7.13
CA ILE A 34 0.95 -1.01 5.99
C ILE A 34 2.43 -1.33 6.28
N GLY A 35 3.17 -0.41 6.91
CA GLY A 35 4.59 -0.60 7.25
C GLY A 35 4.87 -1.73 8.24
N LYS A 36 3.84 -2.16 8.95
CA LYS A 36 3.85 -3.32 9.84
C LYS A 36 3.90 -4.67 9.11
N VAL A 37 3.59 -4.71 7.81
CA VAL A 37 3.60 -5.95 7.01
C VAL A 37 4.56 -5.92 5.84
N VAL A 38 4.85 -4.74 5.29
CA VAL A 38 5.74 -4.58 4.13
C VAL A 38 6.66 -3.38 4.30
N SER A 39 7.81 -3.40 3.61
CA SER A 39 8.72 -2.25 3.60
C SER A 39 8.13 -1.10 2.79
N LEU A 40 8.06 0.08 3.40
CA LEU A 40 7.53 1.30 2.78
C LEU A 40 8.56 2.14 2.04
N GLY A 41 9.87 1.92 2.24
CA GLY A 41 10.91 2.73 1.61
C GLY A 41 10.63 4.25 1.67
N ASN A 42 10.77 4.93 0.53
CA ASN A 42 10.46 6.36 0.38
C ASN A 42 9.15 6.56 -0.39
N ILE A 43 8.03 6.22 0.24
CA ILE A 43 6.69 6.52 -0.29
C ILE A 43 6.36 7.98 -0.02
N ASP A 44 5.94 8.69 -1.06
CA ASP A 44 5.25 9.98 -0.94
C ASP A 44 3.77 9.76 -1.20
N VAL A 45 2.94 9.80 -0.15
CA VAL A 45 1.49 9.62 -0.28
C VAL A 45 0.80 10.85 -0.89
N GLY A 46 1.46 12.01 -0.90
CA GLY A 46 0.91 13.26 -1.45
C GLY A 46 0.74 13.23 -2.96
N VAL A 47 1.40 12.30 -3.65
CA VAL A 47 1.29 12.14 -5.11
C VAL A 47 0.12 11.25 -5.55
N LEU A 48 -0.55 10.57 -4.61
CA LEU A 48 -1.64 9.64 -4.93
C LEU A 48 -2.93 10.42 -5.28
N GLY A 49 -3.22 10.55 -6.56
CA GLY A 49 -4.49 11.04 -7.09
C GLY A 49 -5.46 9.91 -7.47
N THR A 50 -6.51 10.29 -8.19
CA THR A 50 -7.48 9.32 -8.74
C THR A 50 -6.79 8.40 -9.74
N GLY A 51 -6.84 7.09 -9.49
CA GLY A 51 -6.22 6.07 -10.35
C GLY A 51 -4.75 5.80 -10.02
N ASP A 52 -4.17 6.47 -9.03
CA ASP A 52 -2.81 6.20 -8.57
C ASP A 52 -2.78 5.18 -7.43
N PHE A 53 -1.80 4.29 -7.48
CA PHE A 53 -1.57 3.27 -6.47
C PHE A 53 -0.09 3.05 -6.23
N TYR A 54 0.28 2.78 -4.98
CA TYR A 54 1.57 2.17 -4.68
C TYR A 54 1.46 0.66 -4.62
N ILE A 55 2.44 -0.03 -5.19
CA ILE A 55 2.71 -1.45 -4.99
C ILE A 55 3.96 -1.58 -4.13
N THR A 56 3.84 -2.30 -3.02
CA THR A 56 4.92 -2.51 -2.04
C THR A 56 5.09 -4.00 -1.72
N GLY A 57 6.25 -4.36 -1.17
CA GLY A 57 6.60 -5.74 -0.86
C GLY A 57 7.08 -6.54 -2.09
N LEU A 58 6.92 -7.87 -2.04
CA LEU A 58 7.46 -8.80 -3.05
C LEU A 58 6.84 -8.67 -4.44
N LEU A 59 5.64 -8.10 -4.56
CA LEU A 59 4.99 -7.79 -5.83
C LEU A 59 5.71 -6.66 -6.59
N SER A 60 6.51 -5.85 -5.89
CA SER A 60 7.39 -4.89 -6.57
C SER A 60 8.58 -5.60 -7.23
N PRO A 61 8.74 -5.50 -8.56
CA PRO A 61 9.88 -6.11 -9.25
C PRO A 61 11.22 -5.43 -8.90
N PHE A 62 11.18 -4.24 -8.29
CA PHE A 62 12.37 -3.43 -8.01
C PHE A 62 12.79 -3.46 -6.54
N ARG A 63 12.14 -4.27 -5.69
CA ARG A 63 12.34 -4.30 -4.22
C ARG A 63 12.22 -2.91 -3.56
N ARG A 64 11.44 -2.03 -4.18
CA ARG A 64 11.11 -0.68 -3.69
C ARG A 64 9.66 -0.37 -4.04
N PRO A 65 8.96 0.50 -3.31
CA PRO A 65 7.63 0.94 -3.68
C PRO A 65 7.57 1.39 -5.14
N VAL A 66 6.53 0.97 -5.86
CA VAL A 66 6.29 1.36 -7.25
C VAL A 66 4.98 2.10 -7.32
N LEU A 67 5.03 3.36 -7.77
CA LEU A 67 3.84 4.11 -8.14
C LEU A 67 3.37 3.65 -9.51
N ILE A 68 2.10 3.27 -9.60
CA ILE A 68 1.42 2.96 -10.85
C ILE A 68 0.21 3.87 -11.02
N HIS A 69 -0.09 4.20 -12.26
CA HIS A 69 -1.29 4.95 -12.63
C HIS A 69 -2.15 4.07 -13.54
N THR A 70 -3.43 3.92 -13.21
CA THR A 70 -4.39 3.28 -14.11
C THR A 70 -4.79 4.27 -15.20
N PHE A 71 -4.53 3.95 -16.46
CA PHE A 71 -4.96 4.78 -17.57
C PHE A 71 -6.49 4.81 -17.64
N GLY A 72 -7.07 5.95 -17.28
CA GLY A 72 -8.48 6.24 -17.48
C GLY A 72 -8.75 6.64 -18.93
N ASP A 73 -8.69 5.67 -19.85
CA ASP A 73 -9.43 5.65 -21.12
C ASP A 73 -9.13 4.32 -21.84
N LEU A 74 -9.74 3.23 -21.34
CA LEU A 74 -10.07 2.07 -22.17
C LEU A 74 -11.50 2.29 -22.66
N ARG A 75 -11.68 3.19 -23.62
CA ARG A 75 -12.89 3.29 -24.45
C ARG A 75 -12.64 2.63 -25.78
#